data_AF-A0AAV5TYT3-F1
#
_entry.id   AF-A0AAV5TYT3-F1
#
_cell.length_a   1.000
_cell.length_b   1.000
_cell.length_c   1.000
_cell.angle_alpha   90.00
_cell.angle_beta   90.00
_cell.angle_gamma   90.00
#
_symmetry.space_group_name_H-M   'P 1'
#
loop_
_entity.id
_entity.type
_entity.pdbx_description
1 polymer ?
#
loop_
_entity_poly.entity_id
_entity_poly.type
_entity_poly.pdbx_seq_one_letter_code
_entity_poly.pdbx_strand_id
1 'polypeptide(L)'
;QVLVSLLFILSVNAAEWSEWTETPTSKCSGTCGYCGSRVFAERTCSEVGKCSGPSQRLEPCGAAMCRFPAQYTCCPGYVKGLLPSKTFECVAIATSVPAK
;
A
#
# COMPACT_ATOMS: atom_id res chain seq x y z
N GLN A 1 30.21 -48.96 -12.69
CA GLN A 1 30.23 -47.76 -13.56
C GLN A 1 28.94 -47.81 -14.35
N VAL A 2 27.98 -46.88 -14.27
CA VAL A 2 28.04 -45.42 -14.03
C VAL A 2 26.75 -45.06 -13.27
N LEU A 3 26.84 -44.67 -12.00
CA LEU A 3 26.70 -43.28 -11.56
C LEU A 3 25.40 -42.60 -12.07
N VAL A 4 24.22 -43.16 -11.73
CA VAL A 4 22.98 -42.37 -11.79
C VAL A 4 23.00 -41.46 -10.58
N SER A 5 23.51 -40.26 -10.84
CA SER A 5 23.79 -39.20 -9.89
C SER A 5 22.62 -38.97 -8.93
N LEU A 6 22.87 -39.26 -7.65
CA LEU A 6 22.17 -38.65 -6.52
C LEU A 6 22.36 -37.14 -6.61
N LEU A 7 21.53 -36.48 -7.41
CA LEU A 7 21.22 -35.06 -7.23
C LEU A 7 20.35 -34.98 -5.98
N PHE A 8 20.96 -35.15 -4.81
CA PHE A 8 20.47 -34.47 -3.61
C PHE A 8 20.61 -32.99 -3.93
N ILE A 9 19.53 -32.42 -4.48
CA ILE A 9 19.36 -30.99 -4.56
C ILE A 9 19.47 -30.54 -3.10
N LEU A 10 20.59 -29.91 -2.73
CA LEU A 10 20.67 -29.14 -1.51
C LEU A 10 19.63 -28.04 -1.69
N SER A 11 18.40 -28.27 -1.23
CA SER A 11 17.42 -27.22 -1.08
C SER A 11 17.98 -26.29 -0.02
N VAL A 12 18.70 -25.25 -0.48
CA VAL A 12 18.95 -24.08 0.36
C VAL A 12 17.54 -23.57 0.67
N ASN A 13 17.04 -23.88 1.86
CA ASN A 13 15.81 -23.29 2.38
C ASN A 13 16.14 -21.82 2.63
N ALA A 14 16.09 -21.01 1.59
CA ALA A 14 16.10 -19.57 1.74
C ALA A 14 14.77 -19.18 2.38
N ALA A 15 14.83 -18.30 3.38
CA ALA A 15 13.61 -17.77 3.96
C ALA A 15 12.75 -17.12 2.87
N GLU A 16 11.47 -17.47 2.85
CA GLU A 16 10.54 -17.12 1.81
C GLU A 16 9.42 -16.24 2.35
N TRP A 17 8.92 -15.37 1.48
CA TRP A 17 7.76 -14.56 1.77
C TRP A 17 6.48 -15.37 1.53
N SER A 18 5.51 -15.24 2.43
CA SER A 18 4.15 -15.65 2.13
C SER A 18 3.57 -14.81 0.98
N GLU A 19 2.45 -15.29 0.45
CA GLU A 19 1.57 -14.46 -0.38
C GLU A 19 1.13 -13.21 0.39
N TRP A 20 0.79 -12.17 -0.38
CA TRP A 20 0.24 -10.94 0.17
C TRP A 20 -1.22 -11.14 0.56
N THR A 21 -1.56 -10.74 1.77
CA THR A 21 -2.92 -10.74 2.31
C THR A 21 -3.42 -9.32 2.40
N GLU A 22 -4.55 -9.02 1.76
CA GLU A 22 -5.18 -7.70 1.84
C GLU A 22 -5.68 -7.40 3.25
N THR A 23 -5.60 -6.13 3.64
CA THR A 23 -6.00 -5.64 4.97
C THR A 23 -7.06 -4.54 4.84
N PRO A 24 -8.27 -4.85 4.33
CA PRO A 24 -9.30 -3.83 4.06
C PRO A 24 -9.79 -3.11 5.31
N THR A 25 -9.60 -3.70 6.49
CA THR A 25 -10.00 -3.15 7.80
C THR A 25 -8.90 -2.32 8.46
N SER A 26 -7.74 -2.18 7.81
CA SER A 26 -6.63 -1.37 8.29
C SER A 26 -7.04 0.09 8.45
N LYS A 27 -6.79 0.65 9.63
CA LYS A 27 -7.16 2.02 9.96
C LYS A 27 -6.23 3.00 9.28
N CYS A 28 -6.81 4.08 8.74
CA CYS A 28 -6.03 5.18 8.21
C CYS A 28 -5.38 5.98 9.34
N SER A 29 -4.09 6.31 9.21
CA SER A 29 -3.37 7.15 10.18
C SER A 29 -3.84 8.61 10.17
N GLY A 30 -4.48 9.05 9.08
CA GLY A 30 -5.08 10.37 8.92
C GLY A 30 -6.57 10.27 8.56
N THR A 31 -7.37 11.26 8.93
CA THR A 31 -8.82 11.22 8.68
C THR A 31 -9.26 12.08 7.51
N CYS A 32 -8.35 12.85 6.90
CA CYS A 32 -8.66 13.78 5.83
C CYS A 32 -7.47 14.05 4.89
N GLY A 33 -7.77 14.66 3.75
CA GLY A 33 -6.82 15.26 2.81
C GLY A 33 -6.00 14.27 1.98
N TYR A 34 -6.23 12.97 2.08
CA TYR A 34 -5.26 11.95 1.67
C TYR A 34 -3.89 12.09 2.38
N CYS A 35 -3.88 12.68 3.58
CA CYS A 35 -2.67 12.89 4.36
C CYS A 35 -2.28 11.68 5.22
N GLY A 36 -3.19 10.71 5.36
CA GLY A 36 -2.95 9.48 6.09
C GLY A 36 -2.42 8.37 5.19
N SER A 37 -1.85 7.36 5.82
CA SER A 37 -1.50 6.09 5.19
C SER A 37 -2.14 4.95 5.95
N ARG A 38 -2.50 3.89 5.24
CA ARG A 38 -2.89 2.61 5.84
C ARG A 38 -2.10 1.49 5.18
N VAL A 39 -1.92 0.41 5.92
CA VAL A 39 -1.47 -0.85 5.34
C VAL A 39 -2.62 -1.41 4.52
N PHE A 40 -2.43 -1.69 3.23
CA PHE A 40 -3.46 -2.33 2.40
C PHE A 40 -3.17 -3.80 2.12
N ALA A 41 -1.92 -4.23 2.31
CA ALA A 41 -1.53 -5.62 2.22
C ALA A 41 -0.33 -5.94 3.14
N GLU A 42 -0.33 -7.14 3.71
CA GLU A 42 0.73 -7.65 4.57
C GLU A 42 1.19 -9.03 4.11
N ARG A 43 2.42 -9.38 4.46
CA ARG A 43 2.99 -10.72 4.27
C ARG A 43 3.91 -11.06 5.43
N THR A 44 4.08 -12.35 5.66
CA THR A 44 4.94 -12.88 6.73
C THR A 44 6.11 -13.63 6.12
N CYS A 45 7.26 -13.58 6.77
CA CYS A 45 8.43 -14.36 6.36
C CYS A 45 8.41 -15.73 7.04
N SER A 46 8.80 -16.78 6.34
CA SER A 46 8.91 -18.14 6.90
C SER A 46 9.91 -18.21 8.06
N GLU A 47 10.94 -17.36 8.06
CA GLU A 47 11.89 -17.19 9.15
C GLU A 47 12.05 -15.72 9.54
N VAL A 48 11.73 -15.38 10.79
CA VAL A 48 11.73 -13.99 11.28
C VAL A 48 13.07 -13.29 11.00
N GLY A 49 13.01 -12.16 10.29
CA GLY A 49 14.17 -11.32 9.98
C GLY A 49 15.11 -11.85 8.88
N LYS A 50 14.76 -12.97 8.22
CA LYS A 50 15.60 -13.56 7.17
C LYS A 50 15.17 -13.20 5.74
N CYS A 51 13.93 -12.76 5.55
CA CYS A 51 13.49 -12.24 4.26
C CYS A 51 13.91 -10.79 4.05
N SER A 52 14.26 -10.43 2.81
CA SER A 52 14.59 -9.06 2.43
C SER A 52 13.36 -8.31 1.89
N GLY A 53 13.26 -7.02 2.24
CA GLY A 53 12.19 -6.12 1.79
C GLY A 53 11.05 -5.95 2.81
N PRO A 54 10.02 -5.18 2.46
CA PRO A 54 8.96 -4.82 3.41
C PRO A 54 8.00 -5.99 3.64
N SER A 55 7.49 -6.09 4.87
CA SER A 55 6.38 -6.99 5.24
C SER A 55 5.00 -6.35 5.02
N GLN A 56 4.95 -5.04 4.78
CA GLN A 56 3.72 -4.27 4.62
C GLN A 56 3.78 -3.42 3.35
N ARG A 57 2.63 -3.26 2.69
CA ARG A 57 2.43 -2.26 1.63
C ARG A 57 1.49 -1.18 2.14
N LEU A 58 1.90 0.07 1.96
CA LEU A 58 1.16 1.25 2.38
C LEU A 58 0.48 1.91 1.19
N GLU A 59 -0.70 2.47 1.42
CA GLU A 59 -1.39 3.34 0.48
C GLU A 59 -1.92 4.60 1.18
N PRO A 60 -2.06 5.73 0.45
CA PRO A 60 -2.72 6.92 0.96
C PRO A 60 -4.20 6.68 1.27
N CYS A 61 -4.72 7.35 2.30
CA CYS A 61 -6.12 7.22 2.69
C CYS A 61 -6.64 8.49 3.39
N GLY A 62 -7.97 8.55 3.62
CA GLY A 62 -8.65 9.70 4.22
C GLY A 62 -9.04 10.74 3.18
N ALA A 63 -9.87 10.37 2.20
CA ALA A 63 -10.22 11.20 1.05
C ALA A 63 -11.00 12.49 1.39
N ALA A 64 -11.71 12.52 2.52
CA ALA A 64 -12.48 13.68 2.95
C ALA A 64 -11.59 14.93 3.03
N MET A 65 -12.06 16.07 2.53
CA MET A 65 -11.29 17.31 2.61
C MET A 65 -11.00 17.71 4.06
N CYS A 66 -9.75 18.08 4.35
CA CYS A 66 -9.42 18.65 5.65
C CYS A 66 -10.04 20.04 5.81
N ARG A 67 -10.57 20.31 7.01
CA ARG A 67 -11.09 21.62 7.40
C ARG A 67 -10.00 22.42 8.11
N PHE A 68 -10.18 23.74 8.13
CA PHE A 68 -9.38 24.62 9.00
C PHE A 68 -9.42 24.10 10.46
N PRO A 69 -8.30 24.12 11.21
CA PRO A 69 -7.01 24.75 10.93
C PRO A 69 -5.95 23.80 10.33
N ALA A 70 -6.35 22.72 9.65
CA ALA A 70 -5.37 21.85 9.00
C ALA A 70 -4.49 22.64 8.03
N GLN A 71 -3.20 22.32 8.03
CA GLN A 71 -2.18 22.91 7.17
C GLN A 71 -2.53 22.90 5.67
N TYR A 72 -3.23 21.85 5.21
CA TYR A 72 -3.67 21.70 3.82
C TYR A 72 -5.09 21.13 3.81
N THR A 73 -5.90 21.56 2.85
CA THR A 73 -7.20 20.93 2.56
C THR A 73 -7.04 19.54 1.93
N CYS A 74 -6.07 19.39 1.02
CA CYS A 74 -5.62 18.13 0.41
C CYS A 74 -4.09 18.09 0.47
N CYS A 75 -3.51 16.96 0.81
CA CYS A 75 -2.07 16.76 0.86
C CYS A 75 -1.43 16.75 -0.53
N PRO A 76 -0.11 16.97 -0.63
CA PRO A 76 0.61 16.98 -1.91
C PRO A 76 0.30 15.76 -2.76
N GLY A 77 0.07 15.98 -4.07
CA GLY A 77 -0.39 14.94 -5.00
C GLY A 77 -1.91 14.86 -5.15
N TYR A 78 -2.67 15.58 -4.33
CA TYR A 78 -4.13 15.59 -4.34
C TYR A 78 -4.71 17.01 -4.41
N VAL A 79 -5.85 17.15 -5.08
CA VAL A 79 -6.59 18.40 -5.23
C VAL A 79 -8.07 18.19 -4.92
N LYS A 80 -8.79 19.28 -4.67
CA LYS A 80 -10.25 19.22 -4.50
C LYS A 80 -10.91 18.76 -5.81
N GLY A 81 -11.61 17.64 -5.78
CA GLY A 81 -12.43 17.12 -6.86
C GLY A 81 -13.91 17.05 -6.48
N LEU A 82 -14.79 17.18 -7.47
CA LEU A 82 -16.22 16.90 -7.32
C LEU A 82 -16.48 15.48 -7.80
N LEU A 83 -16.88 14.59 -6.90
CA LEU A 83 -17.23 13.21 -7.24
C LEU A 83 -18.64 13.13 -7.86
N PRO A 84 -18.96 12.05 -8.59
CA PRO A 84 -20.32 11.81 -9.13
C PRO A 84 -21.43 11.81 -8.07
N SER A 85 -21.07 11.49 -6.83
CA SER A 85 -21.92 11.60 -5.63
C SER A 85 -22.28 13.04 -5.23
N LYS A 86 -21.79 14.05 -5.96
CA LYS A 86 -21.91 15.49 -5.64
C LYS A 86 -21.25 15.88 -4.31
N THR A 87 -20.29 15.09 -3.84
CA THR A 87 -19.45 15.40 -2.67
C THR A 87 -18.09 15.92 -3.13
N PHE A 88 -17.53 16.85 -2.36
CA PHE A 88 -16.16 17.29 -2.57
C PHE A 88 -15.20 16.46 -1.74
N GLU A 89 -14.25 15.83 -2.41
CA GLU A 89 -13.21 15.02 -1.80
C GLU A 89 -11.86 15.36 -2.44
N CYS A 90 -10.78 15.02 -1.76
CA CYS A 90 -9.47 15.09 -2.37
C CYS A 90 -9.35 13.99 -3.40
N VAL A 91 -8.87 14.30 -4.60
CA VAL A 91 -8.65 13.34 -5.70
C VAL A 91 -7.22 13.47 -6.19
N ALA A 92 -6.64 12.39 -6.70
CA ALA A 92 -5.29 12.42 -7.24
C ALA A 92 -5.20 13.40 -8.42
N ILE A 93 -4.13 14.19 -8.50
CA ILE A 93 -3.95 15.17 -9.59
C ILE A 93 -3.96 14.49 -10.97
N ALA A 94 -3.47 13.24 -11.06
CA ALA A 94 -3.46 12.48 -12.30
C ALA A 94 -4.86 12.15 -12.84
N THR A 95 -5.89 12.09 -11.97
CA THR A 95 -7.27 11.81 -12.36
C THR A 95 -8.10 13.08 -12.56
N SER A 96 -7.56 14.26 -12.24
CA SER A 96 -8.28 15.55 -12.27
C SER A 96 -7.99 16.39 -13.52
N VAL A 97 -7.33 15.85 -14.55
CA VAL A 97 -7.16 16.55 -15.84
C VAL A 97 -8.26 16.10 -16.81
N PRO A 98 -9.41 16.77 -16.89
CA PRO A 98 -10.12 16.81 -18.15
C PRO A 98 -9.24 17.58 -19.14
N ALA A 99 -8.99 16.98 -20.31
CA ALA A 99 -8.38 17.68 -21.43
C ALA A 99 -9.18 18.97 -21.72
N LYS A 100 -8.41 20.02 -22.02
CA LYS A 100 -8.84 21.39 -22.38
C LYS A 100 -10.10 21.45 -23.24
#